data_AF-A0A965LAW2-F1
#
_entry.id   AF-A0A965LAW2-F1
#
_cell.length_a   1.000
_cell.length_b   1.000
_cell.length_c   1.000
_cell.angle_alpha   90.00
_cell.angle_beta   90.00
_cell.angle_gamma   90.00
#
_symmetry.space_group_name_H-M   'P 1'
#
loop_
_entity.id
_entity.type
_entity.pdbx_description
1 polymer ?
#
loop_
_entity_poly.entity_id
_entity_poly.type
_entity_poly.pdbx_seq_one_letter_code
_entity_poly.pdbx_strand_id
1 'polypeptide(L)'
;MGKTKAKGRADLAKSIAVVATRAGNFLERKDPELAAHILGMLADGESYNTITKATGANWDTVCRLRARHKVVLEERRAMLAEDALEIVEGLRLLQKQKMQMLAEDPEQLARTNIKDLTLPWAIANDKFLSAMGENKVTVEHRSAAPSLEDAMKAIEEAKAKLKATSLEVVAKPVEQT
;
A
#
# COMPACT_ATOMS: atom_id res chain seq x y z
N MET A 1 -3.37 -13.35 20.28
CA MET A 1 -2.00 -12.91 19.92
C MET A 1 -0.85 -13.90 20.18
N GLY A 2 -0.71 -14.55 21.35
CA GLY A 2 0.49 -15.40 21.62
C GLY A 2 0.56 -16.71 20.81
N LYS A 3 -0.58 -17.36 20.56
CA LYS A 3 -0.65 -18.69 19.92
C LYS A 3 -0.38 -18.67 18.40
N THR A 4 -0.86 -17.65 17.68
CA THR A 4 -0.66 -17.46 16.23
C THR A 4 0.77 -17.10 15.88
N LYS A 5 1.43 -16.26 16.71
CA LYS A 5 2.87 -15.96 16.57
C LYS A 5 3.76 -17.19 16.83
N ALA A 6 3.44 -18.00 17.83
CA ALA A 6 4.16 -19.24 18.11
C ALA A 6 4.03 -20.25 16.96
N LYS A 7 2.82 -20.41 16.41
CA LYS A 7 2.55 -21.30 15.27
C LYS A 7 3.35 -20.91 14.02
N GLY A 8 3.30 -19.64 13.61
CA GLY A 8 4.02 -19.20 12.42
C GLY A 8 5.55 -19.31 12.53
N ARG A 9 6.12 -19.11 13.72
CA ARG A 9 7.56 -19.35 13.96
C ARG A 9 7.91 -20.84 13.89
N ALA A 10 7.05 -21.71 14.43
CA ALA A 10 7.23 -23.15 14.36
C ALA A 10 7.16 -23.68 12.92
N ASP A 11 6.26 -23.14 12.10
CA ASP A 11 6.10 -23.56 10.71
C ASP A 11 7.29 -23.11 9.83
N LEU A 12 7.85 -21.92 10.09
CA LEU A 12 9.14 -21.50 9.50
C LEU A 12 10.28 -22.43 9.90
N ALA A 13 10.42 -22.77 11.18
CA ALA A 13 11.45 -23.69 11.67
C ALA A 13 11.35 -25.09 11.04
N LYS A 14 10.13 -25.63 10.90
CA LYS A 14 9.89 -26.90 10.18
C LYS A 14 10.30 -26.79 8.71
N SER A 15 9.95 -25.70 8.04
CA SER A 15 10.31 -25.47 6.65
C SER A 15 11.83 -25.45 6.45
N ILE A 16 12.56 -24.77 7.34
CA ILE A 16 14.03 -24.75 7.35
C ILE A 16 14.59 -26.15 7.55
N ALA A 17 14.08 -26.90 8.53
CA ALA A 17 14.53 -28.27 8.80
C ALA A 17 14.34 -29.20 7.59
N VAL A 18 13.22 -29.07 6.86
CA VAL A 18 12.95 -29.84 5.63
C VAL A 18 13.92 -29.48 4.49
N VAL A 19 14.33 -28.21 4.38
CA VAL A 19 15.29 -27.79 3.35
C VAL A 19 16.72 -28.14 3.75
N ALA A 20 17.05 -28.10 5.04
CA ALA A 20 18.36 -28.42 5.58
C ALA A 20 18.81 -29.87 5.31
N THR A 21 17.86 -30.80 5.16
CA THR A 21 18.15 -32.21 4.82
C THR A 21 18.52 -32.43 3.35
N ARG A 22 18.29 -31.43 2.48
CA ARG A 22 18.59 -31.53 1.04
C ARG A 22 20.09 -31.44 0.78
N ALA A 23 20.55 -32.09 -0.28
CA ALA A 23 21.92 -31.95 -0.76
C ALA A 23 22.10 -30.60 -1.47
N GLY A 24 23.14 -29.84 -1.09
CA GLY A 24 23.45 -28.53 -1.68
C GLY A 24 24.09 -27.56 -0.68
N ASN A 25 24.61 -26.44 -1.19
CA ASN A 25 25.15 -25.36 -0.36
C ASN A 25 24.02 -24.39 0.04
N PHE A 26 23.22 -24.81 1.02
CA PHE A 26 22.07 -24.05 1.51
C PHE A 26 22.37 -23.40 2.86
N LEU A 27 21.91 -22.16 3.04
CA LEU A 27 22.07 -21.43 4.31
C LEU A 27 21.31 -22.15 5.42
N GLU A 28 20.14 -22.68 5.10
CA GLU A 28 19.29 -23.50 5.98
C GLU A 28 20.02 -24.69 6.59
N ARG A 29 21.06 -25.20 5.91
CA ARG A 29 21.90 -26.31 6.37
C ARG A 29 23.16 -25.83 7.10
N LYS A 30 23.79 -24.77 6.58
CA LYS A 30 25.05 -24.23 7.14
C LYS A 30 24.82 -23.47 8.45
N ASP A 31 23.77 -22.67 8.48
CA ASP A 31 23.39 -21.81 9.60
C ASP A 31 21.85 -21.66 9.65
N PRO A 32 21.16 -22.60 10.32
CA PRO A 32 19.70 -22.57 10.40
C PRO A 32 19.16 -21.40 11.22
N GLU A 33 19.93 -20.89 12.18
CA GLU A 33 19.51 -19.74 13.02
C GLU A 33 19.49 -18.45 12.20
N LEU A 34 20.53 -18.21 11.41
CA LEU A 34 20.59 -17.07 10.51
C LEU A 34 19.50 -17.16 9.44
N ALA A 35 19.25 -18.35 8.89
CA ALA A 35 18.14 -18.57 7.95
C ALA A 35 16.77 -18.25 8.59
N ALA A 36 16.54 -18.69 9.82
CA ALA A 36 15.31 -18.40 10.56
C ALA A 36 15.14 -16.90 10.83
N HIS A 37 16.23 -16.21 11.18
CA HIS A 37 16.21 -14.78 11.41
C HIS A 37 15.86 -14.00 10.13
N ILE A 38 16.52 -14.31 9.00
CA ILE A 38 16.25 -13.69 7.70
C ILE A 38 14.79 -13.93 7.27
N LEU A 39 14.29 -15.18 7.41
CA LEU A 39 12.91 -15.50 7.07
C LEU A 39 11.91 -14.80 7.98
N GLY A 40 12.22 -14.61 9.26
CA GLY A 40 11.44 -13.80 10.19
C GLY A 40 11.30 -12.36 9.70
N MET A 41 12.42 -11.71 9.38
CA MET A 41 12.41 -10.34 8.84
C MET A 41 11.63 -10.23 7.52
N LEU A 42 11.79 -11.21 6.62
CA LEU A 42 11.02 -11.26 5.36
C LEU A 42 9.51 -11.41 5.60
N ALA A 43 9.10 -12.16 6.61
CA ALA A 43 7.70 -12.34 6.98
C ALA A 43 7.10 -11.05 7.57
N ASP A 44 7.90 -10.33 8.37
CA ASP A 44 7.52 -9.05 8.96
C ASP A 44 7.49 -7.91 7.92
N GLY A 45 7.97 -8.16 6.69
CA GLY A 45 7.87 -7.23 5.56
C GLY A 45 9.08 -6.30 5.42
N GLU A 46 10.18 -6.60 6.11
CA GLU A 46 11.42 -5.80 6.03
C GLU A 46 11.99 -5.75 4.62
N SER A 47 12.59 -4.60 4.28
CA SER A 47 13.23 -4.42 2.98
C SER A 47 14.48 -5.30 2.86
N TYR A 48 14.81 -5.73 1.64
CA TYR A 48 16.04 -6.50 1.39
C TYR A 48 17.28 -5.76 1.88
N ASN A 49 17.35 -4.44 1.70
CA ASN A 49 18.48 -3.63 2.17
C ASN A 49 18.59 -3.60 3.69
N THR A 50 17.47 -3.59 4.41
CA THR A 50 17.46 -3.67 5.88
C THR A 50 17.99 -5.03 6.32
N ILE A 51 17.51 -6.10 5.68
CA ILE A 51 17.88 -7.48 6.00
C ILE A 51 19.37 -7.72 5.75
N THR A 52 19.89 -7.32 4.59
CA THR A 52 21.31 -7.53 4.24
C THR A 52 22.23 -6.77 5.20
N LYS A 53 21.86 -5.54 5.60
CA LYS A 53 22.60 -4.76 6.60
C LYS A 53 22.56 -5.39 7.99
N ALA A 54 21.40 -5.89 8.42
CA ALA A 54 21.22 -6.48 9.75
C ALA A 54 21.89 -7.85 9.90
N THR A 55 21.90 -8.64 8.82
CA THR A 55 22.32 -10.06 8.87
C THR A 55 23.69 -10.31 8.22
N GLY A 56 24.22 -9.34 7.48
CA GLY A 56 25.44 -9.51 6.67
C GLY A 56 25.27 -10.46 5.48
N ALA A 57 24.06 -10.99 5.25
CA ALA A 57 23.80 -11.89 4.15
C ALA A 57 23.77 -11.15 2.80
N ASN A 58 24.24 -11.81 1.75
CA ASN A 58 24.15 -11.27 0.39
C ASN A 58 22.71 -11.26 -0.12
N TRP A 59 22.39 -10.29 -0.98
CA TRP A 59 21.06 -10.15 -1.58
C TRP A 59 20.59 -11.44 -2.28
N ASP A 60 21.46 -12.08 -3.08
CA ASP A 60 21.15 -13.35 -3.76
C ASP A 60 20.78 -14.46 -2.76
N THR A 61 21.46 -14.52 -1.62
CA THR A 61 21.15 -15.47 -0.55
C THR A 61 19.74 -15.23 0.01
N VAL A 62 19.39 -13.97 0.31
CA VAL A 62 18.07 -13.60 0.83
C VAL A 62 16.97 -13.90 -0.21
N CYS A 63 17.20 -13.58 -1.48
CA CYS A 63 16.27 -13.87 -2.57
C CYS A 63 16.02 -15.37 -2.76
N ARG A 64 17.07 -16.19 -2.74
CA ARG A 64 16.95 -17.65 -2.85
C ARG A 64 16.22 -18.23 -1.65
N LEU A 65 16.47 -17.72 -0.45
CA LEU A 65 15.78 -18.12 0.78
C LEU A 65 14.28 -17.82 0.66
N ARG A 66 13.91 -16.59 0.24
CA ARG A 66 12.52 -16.21 -0.02
C ARG A 66 11.86 -17.13 -1.03
N ALA A 67 12.53 -17.43 -2.16
CA ALA A 67 11.96 -18.25 -3.22
C ALA A 67 11.63 -19.68 -2.73
N ARG A 68 12.51 -20.29 -1.93
CA ARG A 68 12.30 -21.63 -1.39
C ARG A 68 11.21 -21.69 -0.32
N HIS A 69 11.08 -20.64 0.49
CA HIS A 69 10.13 -20.58 1.60
C HIS A 69 8.89 -19.74 1.30
N LYS A 70 8.60 -19.47 0.01
CA LYS A 70 7.53 -18.55 -0.42
C LYS A 70 6.17 -18.86 0.21
N VAL A 71 5.73 -20.12 0.16
CA VAL A 71 4.42 -20.53 0.67
C VAL A 71 4.28 -20.25 2.16
N VAL A 72 5.27 -20.64 2.96
CA VAL A 72 5.25 -20.44 4.41
C VAL A 72 5.34 -18.95 4.78
N LEU A 73 6.06 -18.15 3.99
CA LEU A 73 6.09 -16.70 4.14
C LEU A 73 4.72 -16.07 3.83
N GLU A 74 4.02 -16.55 2.80
CA GLU A 74 2.68 -16.08 2.45
C GLU A 74 1.65 -16.44 3.52
N GLU A 75 1.66 -17.69 4.01
CA GLU A 75 0.82 -18.12 5.14
C GLU A 75 1.12 -17.29 6.39
N ARG A 76 2.39 -17.01 6.67
CA ARG A 76 2.78 -16.18 7.80
C ARG A 76 2.26 -14.75 7.68
N ARG A 77 2.32 -14.16 6.50
CA ARG A 77 1.77 -12.83 6.23
C ARG A 77 0.26 -12.80 6.36
N ALA A 78 -0.43 -13.85 5.90
CA ALA A 78 -1.88 -13.98 6.09
C ALA A 78 -2.25 -14.01 7.58
N MET A 79 -1.56 -14.82 8.38
CA MET A 79 -1.76 -14.84 9.84
C MET A 79 -1.49 -13.49 10.50
N LEU A 80 -0.45 -12.76 10.07
CA LEU A 80 -0.18 -11.41 10.58
C LEU A 80 -1.26 -10.41 10.17
N ALA A 81 -1.83 -10.53 8.98
CA ALA A 81 -2.93 -9.71 8.52
C ALA A 81 -4.22 -9.99 9.32
N GLU A 82 -4.51 -11.26 9.62
CA GLU A 82 -5.62 -11.65 10.50
C GLU A 82 -5.44 -11.10 11.93
N ASP A 83 -4.25 -11.28 12.53
CA ASP A 83 -3.92 -10.71 13.85
C ASP A 83 -4.10 -9.17 13.84
N ALA A 84 -3.67 -8.50 12.77
CA ALA A 84 -3.81 -7.04 12.63
C ALA A 84 -5.29 -6.63 12.49
N LEU A 85 -6.09 -7.38 11.74
CA LEU A 85 -7.53 -7.14 11.60
C LEU A 85 -8.24 -7.28 12.96
N GLU A 86 -7.90 -8.28 13.75
CA GLU A 86 -8.44 -8.48 15.11
C GLU A 86 -8.16 -7.26 16.01
N ILE A 87 -6.93 -6.73 15.98
CA ILE A 87 -6.57 -5.52 16.73
C ILE A 87 -7.36 -4.32 16.24
N VAL A 88 -7.44 -4.11 14.93
CA VAL A 88 -8.17 -2.98 14.34
C VAL A 88 -9.64 -3.01 14.74
N GLU A 89 -10.26 -4.19 14.74
CA GLU A 89 -11.64 -4.37 15.15
C GLU A 89 -11.83 -4.14 16.66
N GLY A 90 -10.90 -4.64 17.49
CA GLY A 90 -10.89 -4.36 18.92
C GLY A 90 -10.78 -2.85 19.23
N LEU A 91 -9.89 -2.14 18.53
CA LEU A 91 -9.76 -0.69 18.65
C LEU A 91 -11.03 0.04 18.20
N ARG A 92 -11.68 -0.42 17.13
CA ARG A 92 -12.96 0.13 16.67
C ARG A 92 -14.05 0.01 17.74
N LEU A 93 -14.13 -1.14 18.41
CA LEU A 93 -15.09 -1.37 19.50
C LEU A 93 -14.79 -0.49 20.72
N LEU A 94 -13.53 -0.41 21.14
CA LEU A 94 -13.12 0.47 22.25
C LEU A 94 -13.41 1.94 21.94
N GLN A 95 -13.16 2.37 20.70
CA GLN A 95 -13.47 3.73 20.28
C GLN A 95 -14.98 4.02 20.37
N LYS A 96 -15.83 3.08 19.94
CA LYS A 96 -17.30 3.21 20.09
C LYS A 96 -17.72 3.29 21.55
N GLN A 97 -17.19 2.44 22.41
CA GLN A 97 -17.49 2.46 23.85
C GLN A 97 -17.07 3.78 24.48
N LYS A 98 -15.87 4.27 24.15
CA LYS A 98 -15.39 5.56 24.64
C LYS A 98 -16.27 6.73 24.16
N MET A 99 -16.77 6.68 22.93
CA MET A 99 -17.73 7.68 22.42
C MET A 99 -19.06 7.65 23.17
N GLN A 100 -19.56 6.46 23.55
CA GLN A 100 -20.77 6.32 24.37
C GLN A 100 -20.56 6.92 25.77
N MET A 101 -19.45 6.57 26.43
CA MET A 101 -19.10 7.14 27.74
C MET A 101 -18.99 8.67 27.71
N LEU A 102 -18.40 9.23 26.63
CA LEU A 102 -18.30 10.67 26.46
C LEU A 102 -19.66 11.34 26.21
N ALA A 103 -20.58 10.67 25.53
CA ALA A 103 -21.93 11.18 25.30
C ALA A 103 -22.77 11.21 26.59
N GLU A 104 -22.49 10.30 27.52
CA GLU A 104 -23.19 10.17 28.80
C GLU A 104 -22.60 11.08 29.91
N ASP A 105 -21.42 11.68 29.70
CA ASP A 105 -20.75 12.58 30.66
C ASP A 105 -20.59 14.00 30.07
N PRO A 106 -21.55 14.92 30.34
CA PRO A 106 -21.52 16.29 29.83
C PRO A 106 -20.32 17.11 30.33
N GLU A 107 -19.79 16.82 31.53
CA GLU A 107 -18.64 17.54 32.09
C GLU A 107 -17.36 17.17 31.36
N GLN A 108 -17.17 15.88 31.07
CA GLN A 108 -16.04 15.45 30.24
C GLN A 108 -16.18 15.94 28.81
N LEU A 109 -17.38 15.92 28.24
CA LEU A 109 -17.63 16.44 26.90
C LEU A 109 -17.22 17.90 26.76
N ALA A 110 -17.56 18.75 27.76
CA ALA A 110 -17.16 20.16 27.80
C ALA A 110 -15.65 20.36 27.93
N ARG A 111 -14.91 19.40 28.50
CA ARG A 111 -13.45 19.45 28.64
C ARG A 111 -12.71 18.87 27.43
N THR A 112 -13.36 18.04 26.62
CA THR A 112 -12.75 17.49 25.40
C THR A 112 -12.49 18.59 24.37
N ASN A 113 -11.29 18.58 23.80
CA ASN A 113 -10.97 19.49 22.70
C ASN A 113 -11.70 19.06 21.43
N ILE A 114 -12.26 20.02 20.69
CA ILE A 114 -12.91 19.78 19.39
C ILE A 114 -11.96 19.07 18.43
N LYS A 115 -10.65 19.37 18.46
CA LYS A 115 -9.65 18.70 17.60
C LYS A 115 -9.61 17.18 17.80
N ASP A 116 -9.80 16.73 19.03
CA ASP A 116 -9.78 15.30 19.40
C ASP A 116 -11.05 14.59 18.93
N LEU A 117 -12.13 15.34 18.66
CA LEU A 117 -13.37 14.84 18.06
C LEU A 117 -13.34 14.88 16.53
N THR A 118 -12.70 15.89 15.94
CA THR A 118 -12.67 16.07 14.48
C THR A 118 -11.72 15.10 13.78
N LEU A 119 -10.58 14.78 14.38
CA LEU A 119 -9.59 13.88 13.75
C LEU A 119 -10.16 12.46 13.53
N PRO A 120 -10.78 11.80 14.53
CA PRO A 120 -11.36 10.49 14.31
C PRO A 120 -12.57 10.53 13.37
N TRP A 121 -13.36 11.61 13.40
CA TRP A 121 -14.48 11.80 12.47
C TRP A 121 -13.99 11.90 11.01
N ALA A 122 -12.96 12.69 10.74
CA ALA A 122 -12.41 12.86 9.38
C ALA A 122 -11.89 11.53 8.82
N ILE A 123 -11.17 10.74 9.64
CA ILE A 123 -10.67 9.42 9.25
C ILE A 123 -11.83 8.45 8.98
N ALA A 124 -12.88 8.47 9.80
CA ALA A 124 -14.05 7.61 9.61
C ALA A 124 -14.85 8.00 8.37
N ASN A 125 -15.04 9.30 8.12
CA ASN A 125 -15.74 9.81 6.95
C ASN A 125 -14.99 9.50 5.65
N ASP A 126 -13.67 9.67 5.62
CA ASP A 126 -12.84 9.33 4.45
C ASP A 126 -12.91 7.82 4.12
N LYS A 127 -12.84 6.97 5.14
CA LYS A 127 -13.02 5.51 4.97
C LYS A 127 -14.43 5.16 4.50
N PHE A 128 -15.45 5.85 4.99
CA PHE A 128 -16.84 5.68 4.55
C PHE A 128 -17.00 6.04 3.07
N LEU A 129 -16.53 7.22 2.65
CA LEU A 129 -16.57 7.65 1.24
C LEU A 129 -15.76 6.72 0.32
N SER A 130 -14.62 6.22 0.80
CA SER A 130 -13.83 5.21 0.08
C SER A 130 -14.59 3.88 -0.08
N ALA A 131 -15.27 3.42 0.97
CA ALA A 131 -16.06 2.18 0.93
C ALA A 131 -17.32 2.28 0.06
N MET A 132 -17.96 3.46 0.05
CA MET A 132 -19.10 3.78 -0.82
C MET A 132 -18.67 3.97 -2.29
N GLY A 133 -17.37 3.98 -2.56
CA GLY A 133 -16.83 4.15 -3.91
C GLY A 133 -16.89 5.60 -4.42
N GLU A 134 -17.24 6.57 -3.56
CA GLU A 134 -17.27 7.99 -3.90
C GLU A 134 -15.85 8.57 -3.98
N ASN A 135 -14.89 8.01 -3.23
CA ASN A 135 -13.48 8.41 -3.25
C ASN A 135 -12.62 7.45 -4.09
N LYS A 136 -12.96 7.29 -5.38
CA LYS A 136 -12.15 6.49 -6.32
C LYS A 136 -11.05 7.34 -6.94
N VAL A 137 -9.79 7.04 -6.61
CA VAL A 137 -8.65 7.46 -7.43
C VAL A 137 -8.47 6.43 -8.55
N THR A 138 -9.02 6.72 -9.74
CA THR A 138 -8.73 5.94 -10.95
C THR A 138 -7.36 6.35 -11.47
N VAL A 139 -6.33 5.56 -11.15
CA VAL A 139 -5.02 5.70 -11.81
C VAL A 139 -5.12 5.00 -13.16
N GLU A 140 -5.48 5.75 -14.19
CA GLU A 140 -5.36 5.29 -15.57
C GLU A 140 -3.88 5.20 -15.93
N HIS A 141 -3.36 3.97 -16.03
CA HIS A 141 -2.10 3.74 -16.72
C HIS A 141 -2.32 3.98 -18.21
N ARG A 142 -2.18 5.24 -18.66
CA ARG A 142 -2.10 5.56 -20.09
C ARG A 142 -0.84 4.89 -20.64
N SER A 143 -1.00 3.72 -21.25
CA SER A 143 0.07 2.97 -21.94
C SER A 143 0.54 3.62 -23.23
N ALA A 144 0.11 4.85 -23.52
CA ALA A 144 0.65 5.69 -24.56
C ALA A 144 0.50 7.14 -24.09
N ALA A 145 1.60 7.78 -23.70
CA ALA A 145 1.67 9.21 -23.95
C ALA A 145 1.46 9.39 -25.46
N PRO A 146 0.53 10.26 -25.92
CA PRO A 146 0.45 10.57 -27.34
C PRO A 146 1.85 10.99 -27.79
N SER A 147 2.37 10.33 -28.82
CA SER A 147 3.69 10.67 -29.34
C SER A 147 3.69 12.13 -29.80
N LEU A 148 4.85 12.79 -29.83
CA LEU A 148 4.95 14.14 -30.41
C LEU A 148 4.33 14.20 -31.81
N GLU A 149 4.37 13.10 -32.55
CA GLU A 149 3.76 12.95 -33.87
C GLU A 149 2.22 12.98 -33.82
N ASP A 150 1.60 12.34 -32.82
CA ASP A 150 0.14 12.39 -32.62
C ASP A 150 -0.32 13.80 -32.22
N ALA A 151 0.46 14.49 -31.39
CA ALA A 151 0.21 15.88 -31.04
C ALA A 151 0.35 16.82 -32.24
N MET A 152 1.32 16.57 -33.13
CA MET A 152 1.49 17.35 -34.36
C MET A 152 0.32 17.16 -35.34
N LYS A 153 -0.14 15.92 -35.55
CA LYS A 153 -1.31 15.65 -36.41
C LYS A 153 -2.58 16.35 -35.90
N ALA A 154 -2.82 16.33 -34.58
CA ALA A 154 -3.96 17.01 -33.99
C ALA A 154 -3.92 18.54 -34.21
N ILE A 155 -2.72 19.14 -34.18
CA ILE A 155 -2.53 20.58 -34.46
C ILE A 155 -2.76 20.89 -35.94
N GLU A 156 -2.28 20.04 -36.86
CA GLU A 156 -2.50 20.23 -38.29
C GLU A 156 -3.97 20.11 -38.67
N GLU A 157 -4.68 19.12 -38.14
CA GLU A 157 -6.12 18.97 -38.35
C GLU A 157 -6.92 20.15 -37.78
N ALA A 158 -6.52 20.67 -36.62
CA ALA A 158 -7.14 21.86 -36.03
C ALA A 158 -6.88 23.12 -36.89
N LYS A 159 -5.65 23.29 -37.42
CA LYS A 159 -5.31 24.39 -38.34
C LYS A 159 -6.05 24.30 -39.68
N ALA A 160 -6.22 23.09 -40.21
CA ALA A 160 -6.99 22.87 -41.43
C ALA A 160 -8.47 23.24 -41.26
N LYS A 161 -9.08 22.88 -40.12
CA LYS A 161 -10.46 23.27 -39.78
C LYS A 161 -10.59 24.79 -39.59
N LEU A 162 -9.62 25.44 -38.94
CA LEU A 162 -9.60 26.90 -38.79
C LEU A 162 -9.49 27.64 -40.14
N LYS A 163 -8.65 27.16 -41.06
CA LYS A 163 -8.55 27.72 -42.41
C LYS A 163 -9.81 27.53 -43.25
N ALA A 164 -10.55 26.44 -43.06
CA ALA A 164 -11.81 26.21 -43.75
C ALA A 164 -12.95 27.13 -43.26
N THR A 165 -12.81 27.73 -42.07
CA THR A 165 -13.89 28.49 -41.40
C THR A 165 -13.68 30.01 -41.39
N SER A 166 -12.55 30.52 -41.91
CA SER A 166 -12.32 31.97 -41.99
C SER A 166 -13.01 32.57 -43.21
N LEU A 167 -14.18 33.17 -42.99
CA LEU A 167 -14.82 34.14 -43.89
C LEU A 167 -14.01 35.45 -43.89
N GLU A 168 -13.51 35.86 -45.06
CA GLU A 168 -12.90 37.19 -45.25
C GLU A 168 -13.97 38.28 -45.12
N VAL A 169 -13.92 39.06 -44.03
CA VAL A 169 -14.71 40.28 -43.89
C VAL A 169 -13.87 41.46 -44.35
N VAL A 170 -14.16 41.96 -45.57
CA VAL A 170 -13.59 43.20 -46.09
C VAL A 170 -14.28 44.38 -45.40
N ALA A 171 -13.64 44.98 -44.41
CA ALA A 171 -14.10 46.21 -43.79
C ALA A 171 -13.65 47.42 -44.63
N LYS A 172 -14.60 48.19 -45.19
CA LYS A 172 -14.31 49.51 -45.76
C LYS A 172 -14.16 50.55 -44.63
N PRO A 173 -13.19 51.48 -44.72
CA PRO A 173 -13.00 52.50 -43.70
C PRO A 173 -14.14 53.53 -43.74
N VAL A 174 -14.62 53.94 -42.57
CA VAL A 174 -15.60 55.02 -42.41
C VAL A 174 -14.83 56.32 -42.17
N GLU A 175 -14.97 57.28 -43.08
CA GLU A 175 -14.50 58.66 -42.90
C GLU A 175 -15.32 59.32 -41.78
N GLN A 176 -14.63 59.83 -40.76
CA GLN A 176 -15.23 60.63 -39.69
C GLN A 176 -15.23 62.10 -40.10
N THR A 177 -16.42 62.70 -40.20
CA THR A 177 -16.64 64.15 -40.11
C THR A 177 -17.75 64.45 -39.12
#